data_AF-A0A1V5XBM8-F1
#
_entry.id   AF-A0A1V5XBM8-F1
#
_cell.length_a   1.000
_cell.length_b   1.000
_cell.length_c   1.000
_cell.angle_alpha   90.00
_cell.angle_beta   90.00
_cell.angle_gamma   90.00
#
_symmetry.space_group_name_H-M   'P 1'
#
loop_
_entity.id
_entity.type
_entity.pdbx_description
1 polymer ?
#
loop_
_entity_poly.entity_id
_entity_poly.type
_entity_poly.pdbx_seq_one_letter_code
_entity_poly.pdbx_strand_id
1 'polypeptide(L)'
;MRGKDELVIHVSANGEIRVEDCEDGIVSFKKVSPSVFMDCIKESIRTELISSGMLPHGCFSFASGSGGKKYVCVEFGCDRCDFTYENTVYPNFPLPRLVFGFGITDTRITNVNLGVTQRGMLTPKSKMYVYPFSNVSGFSLCLGTNRLPEINSLHQLSGVMHYIISMPNNNDRYNVRGTKLELEYRHLLETLKDKEPEYYYTDVLCESGKTLQNFIR
;
A
#
# COMPACT_ATOMS: atom_id res chain seq x y z
N MET A 1 50.44 -1.80 34.59
CA MET A 1 49.34 -2.31 33.73
C MET A 1 48.48 -1.11 33.40
N ARG A 2 48.42 -0.67 32.14
CA ARG A 2 47.47 0.40 31.75
C ARG A 2 46.06 -0.19 31.88
N GLY A 3 45.17 0.52 32.57
CA GLY A 3 43.75 0.17 32.61
C GLY A 3 43.24 0.08 31.18
N LYS A 4 42.37 -0.90 30.91
CA LYS A 4 41.78 -1.06 29.59
C LYS A 4 40.68 -0.01 29.47
N ASP A 5 40.72 0.81 28.42
CA ASP A 5 39.65 1.78 28.21
C ASP A 5 38.32 1.04 28.03
N GLU A 6 37.32 1.39 28.84
CA GLU A 6 36.06 0.65 28.93
C GLU A 6 34.90 1.57 29.28
N LEU A 7 33.82 1.48 28.50
CA LEU A 7 32.54 2.13 28.77
C LEU A 7 31.53 1.08 29.27
N VAL A 8 31.04 1.25 30.50
CA VAL A 8 30.09 0.33 31.13
C VAL A 8 28.76 1.04 31.38
N ILE A 9 27.66 0.43 30.95
CA ILE A 9 26.31 0.94 31.21
C ILE A 9 25.68 0.09 32.30
N HIS A 10 25.37 0.72 33.43
CA HIS A 10 24.68 0.12 34.55
C HIS A 10 23.20 0.47 34.51
N VAL A 11 22.35 -0.57 34.54
CA VAL A 11 20.89 -0.43 34.63
C VAL A 11 20.45 -1.05 35.95
N SER A 12 19.94 -0.24 36.87
CA SER A 12 19.48 -0.69 38.18
C SER A 12 18.03 -1.17 38.14
N ALA A 13 17.62 -1.92 39.18
CA ALA A 13 16.26 -2.46 39.29
C ALA A 13 15.15 -1.39 39.37
N ASN A 14 15.49 -0.15 39.79
CA ASN A 14 14.59 1.00 39.81
C ASN A 14 14.56 1.79 38.47
N GLY A 15 15.31 1.34 37.46
CA GLY A 15 15.38 1.98 36.14
C GLY A 15 16.32 3.18 36.04
N GLU A 16 17.15 3.47 37.04
CA GLU A 16 18.24 4.45 36.88
C GLU A 16 19.30 3.90 35.91
N ILE A 17 19.82 4.80 35.06
CA ILE A 17 20.88 4.49 34.12
C ILE A 17 22.13 5.28 34.52
N ARG A 18 23.25 4.57 34.65
CA ARG A 18 24.56 5.15 34.93
C ARG A 18 25.55 4.69 33.87
N VAL A 19 26.17 5.65 33.21
CA VAL A 19 27.24 5.40 32.25
C VAL A 19 28.55 5.64 32.97
N GLU A 20 29.41 4.65 33.00
CA GLU A 20 30.75 4.66 33.57
C GLU A 20 31.76 4.60 32.43
N ASP A 21 32.75 5.48 32.49
CA ASP A 21 33.80 5.60 31.47
C ASP A 21 35.15 5.53 32.16
N CYS A 22 35.94 4.54 31.79
CA CYS A 22 37.28 4.29 32.30
C CYS A 22 38.26 4.61 31.18
N GLU A 23 39.03 5.69 31.32
CA GLU A 23 40.09 6.07 30.40
C GLU A 23 41.40 6.28 31.18
N ASP A 24 42.49 5.66 30.75
CA ASP A 24 43.81 5.77 31.39
C ASP A 24 43.82 5.47 32.92
N GLY A 25 42.87 4.67 33.40
CA GLY A 25 42.69 4.33 34.81
C GLY A 25 41.95 5.38 35.65
N ILE A 26 41.46 6.45 35.02
CA ILE A 26 40.52 7.41 35.62
C ILE A 26 39.11 6.92 35.34
N VAL A 27 38.34 6.68 36.40
CA VAL A 27 36.92 6.30 36.29
C VAL A 27 36.05 7.55 36.47
N SER A 28 35.26 7.87 35.45
CA SER A 28 34.22 8.89 35.51
C SER A 28 32.85 8.24 35.38
N PHE A 29 31.80 8.87 35.93
CA PHE A 29 30.45 8.38 35.75
C PHE A 29 29.44 9.51 35.59
N LYS A 30 28.37 9.22 34.84
CA LYS A 30 27.24 10.12 34.63
C LYS A 30 25.93 9.38 34.81
N LYS A 31 25.02 9.96 35.60
CA LYS A 31 23.62 9.53 35.63
C LYS A 31 22.89 10.10 34.42
N VAL A 32 22.17 9.25 33.71
CA VAL A 32 21.39 9.62 32.52
C VAL A 32 19.94 9.22 32.77
N SER A 33 19.00 10.09 32.40
CA SER A 33 17.59 9.72 32.47
C SER A 33 17.28 8.64 31.42
N PRO A 34 16.32 7.73 31.68
CA PRO A 34 15.98 6.68 30.74
C PRO A 34 15.57 7.18 29.35
N SER A 35 14.85 8.30 29.28
CA SER A 35 14.45 8.91 27.99
C SER A 35 15.67 9.36 27.19
N VAL A 36 16.57 10.13 27.80
CA VAL A 36 17.79 10.64 27.15
C VAL A 36 18.68 9.49 26.69
N PHE A 37 18.84 8.44 27.51
CA PHE A 37 19.62 7.27 27.11
C PHE A 37 19.00 6.58 25.89
N MET A 38 17.68 6.37 25.87
CA MET A 38 17.00 5.76 24.74
C MET A 38 17.11 6.60 23.48
N ASP A 39 17.06 7.92 23.59
CA ASP A 39 17.24 8.83 22.46
C ASP A 39 18.68 8.76 21.93
N CYS A 40 19.69 8.78 22.81
CA CYS A 40 21.10 8.59 22.41
C CYS A 40 21.33 7.25 21.71
N ILE A 41 20.74 6.15 22.21
CA ILE A 41 20.86 4.84 21.55
C ILE A 41 20.20 4.87 20.17
N LYS A 42 18.99 5.40 20.05
CA LYS A 42 18.29 5.53 18.75
C LYS A 42 19.09 6.37 17.76
N GLU A 43 19.64 7.50 18.20
CA GLU A 43 20.45 8.39 17.35
C GLU A 43 21.81 7.78 17.01
N SER A 44 22.35 6.91 17.86
CA SER A 44 23.62 6.21 17.60
C SER A 44 23.49 5.13 16.53
N ILE A 45 22.26 4.66 16.24
CA ILE A 45 22.00 3.73 15.14
C ILE A 45 22.25 4.47 13.83
N ARG A 46 23.39 4.20 13.21
CA ARG A 46 23.68 4.61 11.85
C ARG A 46 22.75 3.86 10.90
N THR A 47 21.61 4.45 10.59
CA THR A 47 20.76 3.95 9.51
C THR A 47 21.43 4.30 8.18
N GLU A 48 21.91 3.29 7.46
CA GLU A 48 22.27 3.47 6.05
C GLU A 48 21.05 3.97 5.28
N LEU A 49 21.28 4.81 4.27
CA LEU A 49 20.20 5.36 3.46
C LEU A 49 19.50 4.22 2.70
N ILE A 50 18.27 3.90 3.11
CA ILE A 50 17.47 2.87 2.46
C ILE A 50 16.84 3.48 1.22
N SER A 51 17.32 3.08 0.03
CA SER A 51 16.72 3.48 -1.23
C SER A 51 15.61 2.50 -1.63
N SER A 52 14.44 3.04 -2.00
CA SER A 52 13.36 2.25 -2.62
C SER A 52 13.69 1.80 -4.06
N GLY A 53 14.70 2.41 -4.68
CA GLY A 53 14.86 2.41 -6.13
C GLY A 53 13.75 3.21 -6.81
N MET A 54 13.58 2.98 -8.12
CA MET A 54 12.54 3.62 -8.93
C MET A 54 11.16 3.13 -8.51
N LEU A 55 10.29 4.07 -8.13
CA LEU A 55 8.89 3.82 -7.85
C LEU A 55 8.06 3.81 -9.15
N PRO A 56 6.94 3.09 -9.19
CA PRO A 56 6.01 3.17 -10.31
C PRO A 56 5.39 4.57 -10.39
N HIS A 57 5.05 5.01 -11.60
CA HIS A 57 4.33 6.28 -11.78
C HIS A 57 3.00 6.23 -11.02
N GLY A 58 2.62 7.34 -10.38
CA GLY A 58 1.42 7.38 -9.54
C GLY A 58 1.59 6.73 -8.15
N CYS A 59 2.79 6.33 -7.75
CA CYS A 59 3.05 5.88 -6.38
C CYS A 59 2.78 7.00 -5.37
N PHE A 60 1.87 6.75 -4.43
CA PHE A 60 1.48 7.73 -3.41
C PHE A 60 1.70 7.23 -1.98
N SER A 61 2.05 5.95 -1.79
CA SER A 61 2.48 5.42 -0.50
C SER A 61 3.47 4.27 -0.69
N PHE A 62 4.49 4.25 0.17
CA PHE A 62 5.48 3.19 0.25
C PHE A 62 5.81 2.91 1.72
N ALA A 63 5.77 1.63 2.09
CA ALA A 63 6.20 1.15 3.39
C ALA A 63 7.12 -0.07 3.20
N SER A 64 8.17 -0.15 4.04
CA SER A 64 9.04 -1.31 4.14
C SER A 64 9.06 -1.82 5.58
N GLY A 65 8.98 -3.13 5.75
CA GLY A 65 9.06 -3.82 7.04
C GLY A 65 10.28 -4.73 7.13
N SER A 66 10.39 -5.46 8.24
CA SER A 66 11.41 -6.50 8.41
C SER A 66 11.20 -7.68 7.45
N GLY A 67 12.29 -8.37 7.12
CA GLY A 67 12.24 -9.59 6.29
C GLY A 67 11.79 -9.35 4.85
N GLY A 68 12.22 -8.25 4.23
CA GLY A 68 11.99 -7.98 2.80
C GLY A 68 10.55 -7.60 2.43
N LYS A 69 9.67 -7.42 3.42
CA LYS A 69 8.26 -7.06 3.19
C LYS A 69 8.14 -5.60 2.78
N LYS A 70 7.40 -5.35 1.71
CA LYS A 70 7.08 -4.01 1.22
C LYS A 70 5.57 -3.91 0.97
N TYR A 71 5.04 -2.71 1.15
CA TYR A 71 3.68 -2.37 0.76
C TYR A 71 3.71 -1.09 -0.08
N VAL A 72 3.15 -1.15 -1.29
CA VAL A 72 3.22 -0.05 -2.25
C VAL A 72 1.83 0.29 -2.74
N CYS A 73 1.41 1.55 -2.62
CA CYS A 73 0.15 2.02 -3.16
C CYS A 73 0.37 2.92 -4.37
N VAL A 74 -0.33 2.62 -5.45
CA VAL A 74 -0.11 3.21 -6.78
C VAL A 74 -1.45 3.57 -7.41
N GLU A 75 -1.56 4.77 -7.95
CA GLU A 75 -2.69 5.18 -8.77
C GLU A 75 -2.58 4.55 -10.17
N PHE A 76 -3.69 3.99 -10.65
CA PHE A 76 -3.79 3.53 -12.01
C PHE A 76 -4.11 4.72 -12.93
N GLY A 77 -3.20 5.04 -13.84
CA GLY A 77 -3.26 6.26 -14.64
C GLY A 77 -4.24 6.24 -15.82
N CYS A 78 -4.98 5.16 -16.04
CA CYS A 78 -5.93 5.05 -17.14
C CYS A 78 -7.37 5.11 -16.63
N ASP A 79 -8.18 5.93 -17.28
CA ASP A 79 -9.62 6.05 -17.08
C ASP A 79 -10.42 5.26 -18.15
N ARG A 80 -9.74 4.68 -19.12
CA ARG A 80 -10.29 3.75 -20.11
C ARG A 80 -9.32 2.61 -20.41
N CYS A 81 -9.85 1.41 -20.57
CA CYS A 81 -9.09 0.24 -21.04
C CYS A 81 -10.02 -0.80 -21.63
N ASP A 82 -9.47 -1.81 -22.31
CA ASP A 82 -10.25 -2.98 -22.67
C ASP A 82 -10.64 -3.74 -21.39
N PHE A 83 -11.92 -4.04 -21.24
CA PHE A 83 -12.46 -4.74 -20.08
C PHE A 83 -13.11 -6.04 -20.54
N THR A 84 -12.67 -7.17 -20.00
CA THR A 84 -13.21 -8.48 -20.39
C THR A 84 -14.12 -9.01 -19.29
N TYR A 85 -15.33 -9.40 -19.66
CA TYR A 85 -16.26 -10.11 -18.80
C TYR A 85 -16.66 -11.44 -19.46
N GLU A 86 -16.32 -12.54 -18.79
CA GLU A 86 -16.36 -13.89 -19.37
C GLU A 86 -15.66 -13.93 -20.74
N ASN A 87 -16.43 -14.13 -21.82
CA ASN A 87 -15.92 -14.18 -23.20
C ASN A 87 -16.21 -12.90 -24.00
N THR A 88 -16.73 -11.85 -23.35
CA THR A 88 -17.10 -10.59 -24.00
C THR A 88 -16.05 -9.53 -23.69
N VAL A 89 -15.47 -8.94 -24.73
CA VAL A 89 -14.54 -7.82 -24.62
C VAL A 89 -15.31 -6.52 -24.82
N TYR A 90 -15.18 -5.61 -23.87
CA TYR A 90 -15.65 -4.23 -23.94
C TYR A 90 -14.44 -3.34 -24.26
N PRO A 91 -14.25 -2.94 -25.52
CA PRO A 91 -13.10 -2.13 -25.90
C PRO A 91 -13.23 -0.72 -25.33
N ASN A 92 -12.11 -0.12 -24.92
CA ASN A 92 -12.06 1.27 -24.44
C ASN A 92 -13.11 1.60 -23.33
N PHE A 93 -13.39 0.61 -22.48
CA PHE A 93 -14.40 0.68 -21.43
C PHE A 93 -14.00 1.72 -20.36
N PRO A 94 -14.92 2.60 -19.94
CA PRO A 94 -14.62 3.61 -18.94
C PRO A 94 -14.40 2.97 -17.57
N LEU A 95 -13.45 3.52 -16.82
CA LEU A 95 -13.12 3.10 -15.47
C LEU A 95 -13.20 4.31 -14.53
N PRO A 96 -13.62 4.11 -13.26
CA PRO A 96 -13.42 5.13 -12.25
C PRO A 96 -11.93 5.21 -11.90
N ARG A 97 -11.52 6.22 -11.13
CA ARG A 97 -10.13 6.35 -10.67
C ARG A 97 -9.75 5.20 -9.73
N LEU A 98 -8.95 4.27 -10.26
CA LEU A 98 -8.49 3.10 -9.53
C LEU A 98 -7.17 3.37 -8.79
N VAL A 99 -7.06 2.79 -7.60
CA VAL A 99 -5.81 2.72 -6.84
C VAL A 99 -5.52 1.28 -6.46
N PHE A 100 -4.27 0.87 -6.60
CA PHE A 100 -3.77 -0.44 -6.23
C PHE A 100 -2.93 -0.38 -4.96
N GLY A 101 -2.94 -1.45 -4.19
CA GLY A 101 -2.07 -1.65 -3.03
C GLY A 101 -1.42 -3.04 -3.09
N PHE A 102 -0.12 -3.10 -3.31
CA PHE A 102 0.62 -4.34 -3.49
C PHE A 102 1.40 -4.68 -2.21
N GLY A 103 1.10 -5.85 -1.64
CA GLY A 103 2.01 -6.49 -0.69
C GLY A 103 3.05 -7.29 -1.44
N ILE A 104 4.32 -7.10 -1.08
CA ILE A 104 5.46 -7.72 -1.75
C ILE A 104 6.36 -8.32 -0.67
N THR A 105 6.81 -9.56 -0.89
CA THR A 105 7.87 -10.19 -0.09
C THR A 105 8.94 -10.62 -1.07
N ASP A 106 10.15 -10.09 -0.89
CA ASP A 106 11.26 -10.24 -1.83
C ASP A 106 10.87 -9.79 -3.25
N THR A 107 10.70 -10.72 -4.19
CA THR A 107 10.27 -10.47 -5.58
C THR A 107 8.80 -10.83 -5.83
N ARG A 108 8.11 -11.40 -4.84
CA ARG A 108 6.76 -11.96 -5.02
C ARG A 108 5.69 -11.02 -4.53
N ILE A 109 4.67 -10.83 -5.37
CA ILE A 109 3.44 -10.14 -4.98
C ILE A 109 2.60 -11.11 -4.15
N THR A 110 2.41 -10.80 -2.88
CA THR A 110 1.73 -11.66 -1.90
C THR A 110 0.26 -11.33 -1.74
N ASN A 111 -0.13 -10.06 -1.97
CA ASN A 111 -1.52 -9.65 -2.02
C ASN A 111 -1.70 -8.40 -2.89
N VAL A 112 -2.91 -8.26 -3.45
CA VAL A 112 -3.30 -7.08 -4.20
C VAL A 112 -4.58 -6.52 -3.59
N ASN A 113 -4.54 -5.23 -3.28
CA ASN A 113 -5.71 -4.44 -2.98
C ASN A 113 -6.07 -3.58 -4.19
N LEU A 114 -7.36 -3.42 -4.45
CA LEU A 114 -7.91 -2.56 -5.48
C LEU A 114 -9.01 -1.70 -4.84
N GLY A 115 -8.99 -0.40 -5.13
CA GLY A 115 -9.95 0.55 -4.58
C GLY A 115 -10.30 1.63 -5.60
N VAL A 116 -11.41 2.32 -5.33
CA VAL A 116 -11.87 3.48 -6.09
C VAL A 116 -11.81 4.70 -5.19
N THR A 117 -11.22 5.78 -5.66
CA THR A 117 -11.09 7.03 -4.90
C THR A 117 -11.66 8.23 -5.65
N GLN A 118 -11.93 9.30 -4.92
CA GLN A 118 -12.39 10.56 -5.48
C GLN A 118 -11.35 11.18 -6.44
N ARG A 119 -11.81 12.05 -7.33
CA ARG A 119 -10.93 12.82 -8.22
C ARG A 119 -10.20 13.94 -7.46
N GLY A 120 -9.17 14.49 -8.10
CA GLY A 120 -8.35 15.58 -7.55
C GLY A 120 -7.12 15.09 -6.80
N MET A 121 -6.51 15.96 -5.99
CA MET A 121 -5.31 15.61 -5.24
C MET A 121 -5.60 14.52 -4.19
N LEU A 122 -4.78 13.47 -4.17
CA LEU A 122 -4.89 12.42 -3.16
C LEU A 122 -4.40 12.96 -1.81
N THR A 123 -5.22 12.76 -0.79
CA THR A 123 -4.90 13.07 0.60
C THR A 123 -5.33 11.89 1.46
N PRO A 124 -4.82 11.75 2.69
CA PRO A 124 -5.31 10.73 3.63
C PRO A 124 -6.83 10.75 3.83
N LYS A 125 -7.46 11.94 3.69
CA LYS A 125 -8.91 12.14 3.84
C LYS A 125 -9.72 11.91 2.56
N SER A 126 -9.07 11.64 1.43
CA SER A 126 -9.77 11.41 0.17
C SER A 126 -10.79 10.29 0.32
N LYS A 127 -12.03 10.52 -0.10
CA LYS A 127 -13.11 9.55 0.00
C LYS A 127 -12.80 8.31 -0.84
N MET A 128 -13.21 7.16 -0.31
CA MET A 128 -13.18 5.89 -1.02
C MET A 128 -14.61 5.45 -1.34
N TYR A 129 -14.78 4.84 -2.49
CA TYR A 129 -16.07 4.30 -2.95
C TYR A 129 -16.05 2.79 -2.91
N VAL A 130 -17.24 2.20 -2.87
CA VAL A 130 -17.41 0.77 -3.11
C VAL A 130 -16.98 0.48 -4.55
N TYR A 131 -16.12 -0.53 -4.73
CA TYR A 131 -15.68 -0.95 -6.05
C TYR A 131 -16.89 -1.50 -6.83
N PRO A 132 -17.19 -0.97 -8.04
CA PRO A 132 -18.47 -1.24 -8.71
C PRO A 132 -18.51 -2.57 -9.47
N PHE A 133 -17.38 -3.27 -9.56
CA PHE A 133 -17.25 -4.50 -10.34
C PHE A 133 -17.01 -5.72 -9.45
N SER A 134 -16.85 -6.88 -10.08
CA SER A 134 -16.65 -8.16 -9.41
C SER A 134 -15.24 -8.33 -8.82
N ASN A 135 -15.00 -9.48 -8.19
CA ASN A 135 -13.71 -9.99 -7.74
C ASN A 135 -13.04 -9.22 -6.58
N VAL A 136 -13.63 -8.14 -6.08
CA VAL A 136 -13.09 -7.39 -4.93
C VAL A 136 -13.96 -7.57 -3.70
N SER A 137 -13.34 -7.90 -2.56
CA SER A 137 -14.00 -7.98 -1.25
C SER A 137 -13.37 -6.98 -0.28
N GLY A 138 -14.11 -5.94 0.06
CA GLY A 138 -13.54 -4.79 0.78
C GLY A 138 -12.57 -4.05 -0.12
N PHE A 139 -11.27 -4.27 0.07
CA PHE A 139 -10.23 -3.83 -0.87
C PHE A 139 -9.45 -5.01 -1.46
N SER A 140 -9.61 -6.22 -0.95
CA SER A 140 -8.81 -7.37 -1.39
C SER A 140 -9.30 -7.83 -2.76
N LEU A 141 -8.42 -7.80 -3.76
CA LEU A 141 -8.69 -8.34 -5.08
C LEU A 141 -8.45 -9.86 -5.09
N CYS A 142 -9.42 -10.60 -5.60
CA CYS A 142 -9.33 -12.04 -5.82
C CYS A 142 -8.92 -12.30 -7.28
N LEU A 143 -7.70 -12.81 -7.48
CA LEU A 143 -7.18 -13.18 -8.80
C LEU A 143 -7.42 -14.67 -9.12
N GLY A 144 -8.13 -15.39 -8.25
CA GLY A 144 -8.34 -16.84 -8.39
C GLY A 144 -7.03 -17.61 -8.33
N THR A 145 -6.80 -18.50 -9.30
CA THR A 145 -5.58 -19.31 -9.44
C THR A 145 -4.52 -18.65 -10.32
N ASN A 146 -4.76 -17.44 -10.82
CA ASN A 146 -3.80 -16.73 -11.66
C ASN A 146 -2.55 -16.37 -10.85
N ARG A 147 -1.38 -16.70 -11.40
CA ARG A 147 -0.10 -16.32 -10.80
C ARG A 147 0.33 -14.97 -11.36
N LEU A 148 0.57 -14.02 -10.46
CA LEU A 148 1.21 -12.77 -10.82
C LEU A 148 2.69 -12.99 -11.14
N PRO A 149 3.27 -12.18 -12.04
CA PRO A 149 4.69 -12.23 -12.33
C PRO A 149 5.51 -11.85 -11.08
N GLU A 150 6.71 -12.43 -10.96
CA GLU A 150 7.70 -11.93 -10.02
C GLU A 150 8.24 -10.58 -10.50
N ILE A 151 8.51 -9.68 -9.56
CA ILE A 151 9.02 -8.33 -9.82
C ILE A 151 10.40 -8.15 -9.18
N ASN A 152 11.36 -7.69 -9.98
CA ASN A 152 12.71 -7.36 -9.53
C ASN A 152 12.86 -5.87 -9.19
N SER A 153 11.88 -5.04 -9.57
CA SER A 153 11.83 -3.61 -9.28
C SER A 153 10.39 -3.13 -9.09
N LEU A 154 10.18 -2.17 -8.18
CA LEU A 154 8.85 -1.61 -7.90
C LEU A 154 8.24 -0.91 -9.12
N HIS A 155 9.06 -0.36 -10.01
CA HIS A 155 8.59 0.25 -11.26
C HIS A 155 7.79 -0.72 -12.15
N GLN A 156 8.05 -2.03 -12.07
CA GLN A 156 7.34 -3.05 -12.85
C GLN A 156 5.86 -3.20 -12.45
N LEU A 157 5.46 -2.68 -11.28
CA LEU A 157 4.07 -2.68 -10.83
C LEU A 157 3.14 -1.96 -11.83
N SER A 158 3.65 -0.99 -12.60
CA SER A 158 2.91 -0.34 -13.68
C SER A 158 2.36 -1.37 -14.68
N GLY A 159 3.21 -2.29 -15.16
CA GLY A 159 2.80 -3.35 -16.07
C GLY A 159 1.89 -4.39 -15.41
N VAL A 160 2.13 -4.69 -14.12
CA VAL A 160 1.28 -5.60 -13.34
C VAL A 160 -0.15 -5.09 -13.23
N MET A 161 -0.35 -3.77 -13.02
CA MET A 161 -1.70 -3.19 -12.97
C MET A 161 -2.45 -3.42 -14.29
N HIS A 162 -1.81 -3.15 -15.44
CA HIS A 162 -2.41 -3.40 -16.76
C HIS A 162 -2.73 -4.88 -16.98
N TYR A 163 -1.81 -5.77 -16.58
CA TYR A 163 -2.02 -7.21 -16.66
C TYR A 163 -3.25 -7.63 -15.85
N ILE A 164 -3.39 -7.15 -14.61
CA ILE A 164 -4.54 -7.46 -13.74
C ILE A 164 -5.85 -6.97 -14.37
N ILE A 165 -5.88 -5.74 -14.87
CA ILE A 165 -7.09 -5.16 -15.47
C ILE A 165 -7.50 -5.92 -16.75
N SER A 166 -6.53 -6.46 -17.50
CA SER A 166 -6.81 -7.27 -18.70
C SER A 166 -7.38 -8.66 -18.40
N MET A 167 -7.33 -9.11 -17.14
CA MET A 167 -7.86 -10.44 -16.79
C MET A 167 -9.38 -10.49 -16.97
N PRO A 168 -9.93 -11.60 -17.50
CA PRO A 168 -11.37 -11.78 -17.57
C PRO A 168 -12.03 -11.75 -16.19
N ASN A 169 -13.05 -10.91 -16.04
CA ASN A 169 -13.90 -10.84 -14.87
C ASN A 169 -15.04 -11.88 -14.96
N ASN A 170 -15.58 -12.28 -13.81
CA ASN A 170 -16.75 -13.16 -13.68
C ASN A 170 -17.71 -12.58 -12.62
N ASN A 171 -18.72 -13.33 -12.16
CA ASN A 171 -19.67 -12.81 -11.16
C ASN A 171 -19.19 -12.94 -9.70
N ASP A 172 -17.98 -13.47 -9.43
CA ASP A 172 -17.53 -13.68 -8.06
C ASP A 172 -17.47 -12.36 -7.30
N ARG A 173 -17.94 -12.36 -6.05
CA ARG A 173 -17.95 -11.19 -5.15
C ARG A 173 -18.73 -9.97 -5.70
N TYR A 174 -19.42 -10.08 -6.84
CA TYR A 174 -20.27 -9.00 -7.32
C TYR A 174 -21.49 -8.84 -6.40
N ASN A 175 -21.90 -7.60 -6.17
CA ASN A 175 -23.09 -7.26 -5.39
C ASN A 175 -23.81 -6.10 -6.06
N VAL A 176 -25.07 -6.32 -6.45
CA VAL A 176 -25.92 -5.29 -7.08
C VAL A 176 -25.99 -4.01 -6.25
N ARG A 177 -26.05 -4.12 -4.92
CA ARG A 177 -26.08 -2.98 -3.98
C ARG A 177 -24.74 -2.25 -3.84
N GLY A 178 -23.70 -2.72 -4.53
CA GLY A 178 -22.39 -2.07 -4.60
C GLY A 178 -22.41 -0.81 -5.48
N THR A 179 -23.48 -0.60 -6.25
CA THR A 179 -23.70 0.59 -7.08
C THR A 179 -25.06 1.21 -6.79
N LYS A 180 -25.20 2.51 -7.03
CA LYS A 180 -26.48 3.23 -6.94
C LYS A 180 -27.52 2.77 -7.98
N LEU A 181 -27.07 2.15 -9.07
CA LEU A 181 -27.92 1.67 -10.15
C LEU A 181 -28.60 0.34 -9.83
N GLU A 182 -28.03 -0.44 -8.89
CA GLU A 182 -28.55 -1.74 -8.45
C GLU A 182 -28.83 -2.73 -9.59
N LEU A 183 -28.01 -2.68 -10.65
CA LEU A 183 -28.15 -3.53 -11.83
C LEU A 183 -27.40 -4.87 -11.67
N GLU A 184 -27.89 -5.90 -12.34
CA GLU A 184 -27.12 -7.12 -12.58
C GLU A 184 -25.85 -6.82 -13.38
N TYR A 185 -24.79 -7.61 -13.18
CA TYR A 185 -23.44 -7.21 -13.61
C TYR A 185 -23.33 -6.94 -15.11
N ARG A 186 -23.87 -7.82 -15.96
CA ARG A 186 -23.86 -7.62 -17.42
C ARG A 186 -24.62 -6.34 -17.82
N HIS A 187 -25.79 -6.09 -17.22
CA HIS A 187 -26.56 -4.88 -17.50
C HIS A 187 -25.83 -3.62 -17.02
N LEU A 188 -25.09 -3.70 -15.91
CA LEU A 188 -24.21 -2.62 -15.46
C LEU A 188 -23.14 -2.32 -16.53
N LEU A 189 -22.42 -3.34 -17.02
CA LEU A 189 -21.40 -3.14 -18.06
C LEU A 189 -21.99 -2.56 -19.35
N GLU A 190 -23.12 -3.09 -19.83
CA GLU A 190 -23.81 -2.55 -21.02
C GLU A 190 -24.24 -1.09 -20.83
N THR A 191 -24.62 -0.70 -19.61
CA THR A 191 -25.01 0.68 -19.30
C THR A 191 -23.81 1.63 -19.28
N LEU A 192 -22.64 1.12 -18.88
CA LEU A 192 -21.43 1.92 -18.66
C LEU A 192 -20.54 2.04 -19.89
N LYS A 193 -20.54 1.07 -20.81
CA LYS A 193 -19.55 0.99 -21.91
C LYS A 193 -19.44 2.27 -22.77
N ASP A 194 -20.53 3.00 -22.95
CA ASP A 194 -20.59 4.22 -23.77
C ASP A 194 -20.65 5.51 -22.93
N LYS A 195 -20.35 5.43 -21.62
CA LYS A 195 -20.35 6.58 -20.70
C LYS A 195 -18.96 7.21 -20.60
N GLU A 196 -18.93 8.43 -20.08
CA GLU A 196 -17.69 9.05 -19.65
C GLU A 196 -17.36 8.67 -18.19
N PRO A 197 -16.06 8.60 -17.82
CA PRO A 197 -15.63 8.27 -16.46
C PRO A 197 -16.27 9.13 -15.35
N GLU A 198 -16.67 10.37 -15.65
CA GLU A 198 -17.38 11.26 -14.72
C GLU A 198 -18.70 10.66 -14.22
N TYR A 199 -19.40 9.87 -15.06
CA TYR A 199 -20.68 9.24 -14.74
C TYR A 199 -20.60 8.34 -13.50
N TYR A 200 -19.42 7.76 -13.23
CA TYR A 200 -19.21 6.96 -12.02
C TYR A 200 -19.49 7.77 -10.75
N TYR A 201 -19.01 9.01 -10.69
CA TYR A 201 -19.03 9.82 -9.48
C TYR A 201 -20.40 10.44 -9.22
N THR A 202 -21.17 10.69 -10.27
CA THR A 202 -22.52 11.24 -10.17
C THR A 202 -23.54 10.14 -9.88
N ASP A 203 -23.55 9.07 -10.66
CA ASP A 203 -24.70 8.17 -10.78
C ASP A 203 -24.43 6.70 -10.38
N VAL A 204 -23.16 6.26 -10.29
CA VAL A 204 -22.84 4.83 -10.09
C VAL A 204 -22.31 4.55 -8.68
N LEU A 205 -21.31 5.30 -8.23
CA LEU A 205 -20.51 4.96 -7.06
C LEU A 205 -21.25 5.25 -5.76
N CYS A 206 -21.24 4.27 -4.86
CA CYS A 206 -21.65 4.40 -3.46
C CYS A 206 -20.44 4.78 -2.59
N GLU A 207 -20.59 5.75 -1.69
CA GLU A 207 -19.55 6.04 -0.70
C GLU A 207 -19.37 4.83 0.23
N SER A 208 -18.12 4.45 0.50
CA SER A 208 -17.83 3.29 1.36
C SER A 208 -17.80 3.61 2.85
N GLY A 209 -17.88 4.91 3.22
CA GLY A 209 -17.59 5.40 4.57
C GLY A 209 -16.10 5.36 4.94
N LYS A 210 -15.22 4.91 4.04
CA LYS A 210 -13.77 4.85 4.24
C LYS A 210 -13.05 5.99 3.54
N THR A 211 -11.82 6.22 3.97
CA THR A 211 -10.88 7.18 3.40
C THR A 211 -9.65 6.49 2.82
N LEU A 212 -8.85 7.21 2.04
CA LEU A 212 -7.59 6.70 1.50
C LEU A 212 -6.63 6.25 2.61
N GLN A 213 -6.66 6.87 3.79
CA GLN A 213 -5.92 6.40 4.97
C GLN A 213 -6.32 4.99 5.42
N ASN A 214 -7.57 4.58 5.21
CA ASN A 214 -8.00 3.21 5.50
C ASN A 214 -7.56 2.20 4.43
N PHE A 215 -7.21 2.69 3.23
CA PHE A 215 -6.71 1.88 2.12
C PHE A 215 -5.21 1.65 2.25
N ILE A 216 -4.46 2.71 2.60
CA ILE A 216 -3.04 2.65 2.92
C ILE A 216 -2.88 1.84 4.22
N ARG A 217 -2.00 0.84 4.21
CA ARG A 217 -1.68 0.02 5.38
C ARG A 217 -0.40 0.49 6.05
#